data_AF-A0A967I5N0-F1
#
_entry.id   AF-A0A967I5N0-F1
#
_cell.length_a   1.000
_cell.length_b   1.000
_cell.length_c   1.000
_cell.angle_alpha   90.00
_cell.angle_beta   90.00
_cell.angle_gamma   90.00
#
_symmetry.space_group_name_H-M   'P 1'
#
loop_
_entity.id
_entity.type
_entity.pdbx_description
1 polymer ?
#
loop_
_entity_poly.entity_id
_entity_poly.type
_entity_poly.pdbx_seq_one_letter_code
_entity_poly.pdbx_strand_id
1 'polypeptide(L)' 'ELKIDKSFVLNLMEEESDRKIVKAVIGLAHDLSLKVVAEGIETVEALTELERLGCDIGQGY' A
#
# COMPACT_ATOMS: atom_id res chain seq x y z
N GLU A 1 6.27 8.82 8.96
CA GLU A 1 5.88 7.79 7.99
C GLU A 1 4.55 7.18 8.42
N LEU A 2 3.73 6.78 7.47
CA LEU A 2 2.46 6.08 7.69
C LEU A 2 2.63 4.66 7.18
N LYS A 3 2.19 3.68 7.98
CA LYS A 3 2.32 2.26 7.65
C LYS A 3 0.97 1.68 7.20
N ILE A 4 0.98 0.92 6.11
CA ILE A 4 -0.16 0.13 5.65
C ILE A 4 0.05 -1.29 6.15
N ASP A 5 -0.90 -1.77 6.95
CA ASP A 5 -0.86 -3.10 7.53
C ASP A 5 -1.00 -4.19 6.46
N LYS A 6 -0.32 -5.31 6.70
CA LYS A 6 -0.30 -6.48 5.79
C LYS A 6 -1.69 -6.99 5.41
N SER A 7 -2.70 -6.84 6.27
CA SER A 7 -4.07 -7.29 5.96
C SER A 7 -4.63 -6.61 4.71
N PHE A 8 -4.35 -5.32 4.52
CA PHE A 8 -4.75 -4.58 3.32
C PHE A 8 -3.89 -4.91 2.10
N VAL A 9 -2.61 -5.22 2.33
CA VAL A 9 -1.68 -5.60 1.25
C VAL A 9 -2.02 -6.96 0.68
N LEU A 10 -2.37 -7.94 1.53
CA LEU A 10 -2.78 -9.28 1.13
C LEU A 10 -4.04 -9.27 0.26
N ASN A 11 -5.02 -8.43 0.60
CA ASN A 11 -6.28 -8.33 -0.12
C ASN A 11 -6.26 -7.35 -1.30
N LEU A 12 -5.13 -6.68 -1.57
CA LEU A 12 -5.04 -5.59 -2.54
C LEU A 12 -5.51 -5.96 -3.95
N MET A 13 -5.31 -7.23 -4.30
CA MET A 13 -5.67 -7.78 -5.62
C MET A 13 -7.08 -8.35 -5.68
N GLU A 14 -7.62 -8.80 -4.55
CA GLU A 14 -8.90 -9.52 -4.48
C GLU A 14 -10.06 -8.58 -4.15
N GLU A 15 -9.83 -7.57 -3.30
CA GLU A 15 -10.87 -6.69 -2.76
C GLU A 15 -10.69 -5.26 -3.27
N GLU A 16 -11.63 -4.80 -4.11
CA GLU A 16 -11.60 -3.43 -4.64
C GLU A 16 -11.71 -2.37 -3.53
N SER A 17 -12.40 -2.68 -2.43
CA SER A 17 -12.50 -1.80 -1.26
C SER A 17 -11.14 -1.55 -0.61
N ASP A 18 -10.34 -2.60 -0.43
CA ASP A 18 -9.05 -2.52 0.23
C ASP A 18 -8.07 -1.73 -0.62
N ARG A 19 -8.10 -1.93 -1.95
CA ARG A 19 -7.36 -1.10 -2.90
C ARG A 19 -7.74 0.37 -2.85
N LYS A 20 -9.03 0.69 -2.73
CA LYS A 20 -9.49 2.09 -2.59
C LYS A 20 -9.02 2.70 -1.27
N ILE A 21 -9.05 1.94 -0.18
CA ILE A 21 -8.56 2.38 1.13
C ILE A 21 -7.05 2.64 1.06
N VAL A 22 -6.26 1.71 0.53
CA VAL A 22 -4.81 1.86 0.34
C VAL A 22 -4.50 3.12 -0.47
N LYS A 23 -5.19 3.33 -1.59
CA LYS A 23 -5.01 4.54 -2.41
C LYS A 23 -5.34 5.83 -1.64
N ALA A 24 -6.44 5.85 -0.89
CA ALA A 24 -6.85 7.02 -0.12
C ALA A 24 -5.84 7.33 1.01
N VAL A 25 -5.34 6.29 1.67
CA VAL A 25 -4.32 6.38 2.72
C VAL A 25 -2.99 6.90 2.16
N ILE A 26 -2.57 6.45 0.98
CA ILE A 26 -1.37 6.97 0.31
C ILE A 26 -1.52 8.46 0.03
N GLY A 27 -2.64 8.87 -0.58
CA GLY A 27 -2.90 10.27 -0.88
C GLY A 27 -2.89 11.15 0.37
N LEU A 28 -3.57 10.72 1.45
CA LEU A 28 -3.58 11.43 2.72
C LEU A 28 -2.18 11.56 3.34
N ALA A 29 -1.38 10.49 3.29
CA ALA A 29 -0.02 10.53 3.82
C ALA A 29 0.84 11.55 3.05
N HIS A 30 0.75 11.56 1.73
CA HIS A 30 1.47 12.50 0.87
C HIS A 30 1.01 13.95 1.09
N ASP A 31 -0.29 14.20 1.23
CA ASP A 31 -0.83 15.53 1.56
C ASP A 31 -0.29 16.05 2.91
N LEU A 32 -0.01 15.14 3.84
CA LEU A 32 0.61 15.44 5.14
C LEU A 32 2.15 15.43 5.10
N SER A 33 2.77 15.32 3.92
CA SER A 33 4.23 15.21 3.75
C SER A 33 4.86 14.02 4.48
N LEU A 34 4.11 12.92 4.64
CA LEU A 34 4.56 11.67 5.23
C LEU A 34 4.86 10.65 4.12
N LYS A 35 5.94 9.88 4.29
CA LYS A 35 6.20 8.69 3.49
C LYS A 35 5.28 7.54 3.87
N VAL A 36 4.93 6.69 2.90
CA VAL A 36 4.13 5.48 3.09
C VAL A 36 5.01 4.24 3.05
N VAL A 37 4.83 3.35 4.04
CA VAL A 37 5.47 2.04 4.09
C VAL A 37 4.39 0.96 4.04
N ALA A 38 4.39 0.11 3.03
CA ALA A 38 3.52 -1.06 2.96
C ALA A 38 4.26 -2.31 3.47
N GLU A 39 3.66 -3.02 4.42
CA GLU A 39 4.25 -4.22 5.03
C GLU A 39 3.55 -5.50 4.57
N GLY A 40 4.27 -6.62 4.58
CA GLY A 40 3.71 -7.94 4.26
C GLY A 40 3.46 -8.16 2.77
N ILE A 41 4.32 -7.60 1.91
CA ILE A 41 4.31 -7.91 0.48
C ILE A 41 4.85 -9.34 0.30
N GLU A 42 4.07 -10.22 -0.32
CA GLU A 42 4.48 -11.61 -0.58
C GLU A 42 4.49 -11.95 -2.08
N THR A 43 4.00 -11.04 -2.92
CA THR A 43 3.85 -11.25 -4.37
C THR A 43 4.33 -10.05 -5.16
N VAL A 44 4.83 -10.31 -6.38
CA VAL A 44 5.28 -9.26 -7.30
C VAL A 44 4.10 -8.42 -7.78
N GLU A 45 2.92 -9.02 -7.89
CA GLU A 45 1.68 -8.36 -8.25
C GLU A 45 1.28 -7.31 -7.21
N ALA A 46 1.36 -7.64 -5.92
CA ALA A 46 1.08 -6.69 -4.85
C ALA A 46 2.11 -5.54 -4.83
N LEU A 47 3.40 -5.85 -5.02
CA LEU A 47 4.45 -4.83 -5.14
C LEU A 47 4.17 -3.87 -6.30
N THR A 48 3.89 -4.42 -7.49
CA THR A 48 3.64 -3.63 -8.70
C THR A 48 2.42 -2.73 -8.53
N GLU A 49 1.36 -3.23 -7.90
CA GLU A 49 0.17 -2.43 -7.63
C GLU A 49 0.43 -1.32 -6.59
N LEU A 50 1.20 -1.60 -5.53
CA LEU A 50 1.60 -0.60 -4.55
C LEU A 50 2.46 0.51 -5.18
N GLU A 51 3.42 0.16 -6.03
CA GLU A 51 4.21 1.12 -6.82
C GLU A 51 3.30 1.98 -7.71
N ARG A 52 2.34 1.35 -8.41
CA ARG A 52 1.37 2.05 -9.26
C ARG A 52 0.47 3.01 -8.46
N LEU A 53 0.15 2.65 -7.22
CA LEU A 53 -0.63 3.50 -6.31
C LEU A 53 0.20 4.61 -5.65
N GLY A 54 1.54 4.61 -5.83
CA GLY A 54 2.44 5.63 -5.31
C GLY A 54 2.98 5.34 -3.91
N CYS A 55 3.01 4.08 -3.48
CA CYS A 55 3.66 3.73 -2.21
C CYS A 55 5.17 4.00 -2.28
N ASP A 56 5.76 4.58 -1.23
CA ASP A 56 7.17 4.97 -1.23
C ASP A 56 8.12 3.81 -0.91
N ILE A 57 7.70 2.91 -0.01
CA ILE A 57 8.51 1.81 0.50
C ILE A 57 7.65 0.56 0.65
N GLY A 58 8.08 -0.55 0.05
CA GLY A 58 7.51 -1.88 0.27
C GLY A 58 8.45 -2.76 1.11
N GLN A 59 7.91 -3.48 2.08
CA GLN A 59 8.64 -4.45 2.90
C GLN A 59 7.91 -5.80 2.92
N GLY A 60 8.63 -6.87 2.60
CA GLY A 60 8.04 -8.20 2.46
C GLY A 60 9.04 -9.28 2.06
N TYR A 61 8.54 -10.51 1.87
CA TYR A 61 9.31 -11.70 1.49
C TYR A 61 9.54 -11.76 -0.03
#